data_AF-A0A9P4Y9C1-F1
#
_entry.id   AF-A0A9P4Y9C1-F1
#
_cell.length_a   1.000
_cell.length_b   1.000
_cell.length_c   1.000
_cell.angle_alpha   90.00
_cell.angle_beta   90.00
_cell.angle_gamma   90.00
#
_symmetry.space_group_name_H-M   'P 1'
#
loop_
_entity.id
_entity.type
_entity.pdbx_description
1 polymer ?
#
loop_
_entity_poly.entity_id
_entity_poly.type
_entity_poly.pdbx_seq_one_letter_code
_entity_poly.pdbx_strand_id
1 'polypeptide(L)'
;DTACVDIFGALSHNYLQGIVSLLPSPDILAHAPDVTISYIGTSPAGSVVALTAGMKIQLTHHFSDADVAPGKLDIVLVPGPDPREQWAKELLAWLKAHADTPQVDILSVCTGMFVCGAAGLLTTTNGTTTTGKKACGPAAMQGALKARFGEEVQWVGHELRWTRDGNFWSS
;
A
#
# COMPACT_ATOMS: atom_id res chain seq x y z
N ASP A 1 -1.69 -0.49 9.34
CA ASP A 1 -1.41 0.89 9.77
C ASP A 1 -2.68 1.70 9.56
N THR A 2 -3.35 2.13 10.63
CA THR A 2 -4.60 2.89 10.52
C THR A 2 -4.39 4.39 10.41
N ALA A 3 -3.23 4.91 10.82
CA ALA A 3 -2.94 6.33 10.73
C ALA A 3 -2.86 6.79 9.26
N CYS A 4 -2.24 5.96 8.39
CA CYS A 4 -2.21 6.25 6.95
C CYS A 4 -3.61 6.29 6.33
N VAL A 5 -4.50 5.39 6.76
CA VAL A 5 -5.87 5.29 6.24
C VAL A 5 -6.72 6.47 6.70
N ASP A 6 -6.56 6.91 7.95
CA ASP A 6 -7.25 8.09 8.50
C ASP A 6 -6.92 9.36 7.73
N ILE A 7 -5.68 9.53 7.23
CA ILE A 7 -5.32 10.68 6.40
C ILE A 7 -6.17 10.72 5.13
N PHE A 8 -6.36 9.58 4.44
CA PHE A 8 -7.24 9.54 3.26
C PHE A 8 -8.68 9.89 3.62
N GLY A 9 -9.20 9.34 4.73
CA GLY A 9 -10.55 9.67 5.21
C GLY A 9 -10.72 11.16 5.52
N ALA A 10 -9.73 11.78 6.16
CA ALA A 10 -9.75 13.19 6.56
C ALA A 10 -9.62 14.16 5.37
N LEU A 11 -9.09 13.70 4.24
CA LEU A 11 -9.03 14.47 2.99
C LEU A 11 -10.35 14.38 2.19
N SER A 12 -11.27 13.49 2.56
CA SER A 12 -12.49 13.26 1.81
C SER A 12 -13.43 14.45 1.79
N HIS A 13 -14.17 14.62 0.70
CA HIS A 13 -15.21 15.62 0.56
C HIS A 13 -16.23 15.55 1.72
N ASN A 14 -16.71 14.35 2.06
CA ASN A 14 -17.67 14.15 3.14
C ASN A 14 -17.14 14.60 4.51
N TYR A 15 -15.87 14.30 4.82
CA TYR A 15 -15.27 14.74 6.08
C TYR A 15 -15.10 16.27 6.09
N LEU A 16 -14.52 16.84 5.03
CA LEU A 16 -14.25 18.26 4.93
C LEU A 16 -15.54 19.11 4.89
N GLN A 17 -16.61 18.60 4.27
CA GLN A 17 -17.93 19.24 4.28
C GLN A 17 -18.45 19.41 5.72
N GLY A 18 -18.26 18.40 6.58
CA GLY A 18 -18.67 18.44 7.98
C GLY A 18 -17.93 19.49 8.83
N ILE A 19 -16.76 19.94 8.38
CA ILE A 19 -15.94 20.96 9.06
C ILE A 19 -15.72 22.22 8.21
N VAL A 20 -16.54 22.45 7.19
CA VAL A 20 -16.34 23.53 6.20
C VAL A 20 -16.18 24.92 6.84
N SER A 21 -16.85 25.18 7.96
CA SER A 21 -16.76 26.45 8.70
C SER A 21 -15.40 26.68 9.39
N LEU A 22 -14.59 25.63 9.56
CA LEU A 22 -13.26 25.68 10.14
C LEU A 22 -12.15 25.70 9.07
N LEU A 23 -12.50 25.53 7.79
CA LEU A 23 -11.53 25.52 6.71
C LEU A 23 -11.03 26.94 6.42
N PRO A 24 -9.75 27.10 6.01
CA PRO A 24 -9.21 28.41 5.61
C PRO A 24 -9.97 29.05 4.42
N SER A 25 -10.54 28.22 3.55
CA SER A 25 -11.42 28.63 2.45
C SER A 25 -12.43 27.52 2.15
N PRO A 26 -13.70 27.86 1.85
CA PRO A 26 -14.68 26.87 1.39
C PRO A 26 -14.31 26.25 0.03
N ASP A 27 -13.49 26.91 -0.79
CA ASP A 27 -13.06 26.40 -2.10
C ASP A 27 -12.24 25.11 -2.00
N ILE A 28 -11.63 24.83 -0.84
CA ILE A 28 -10.94 23.56 -0.58
C ILE A 28 -11.87 22.38 -0.82
N LEU A 29 -13.16 22.52 -0.52
CA LEU A 29 -14.14 21.46 -0.71
C LEU A 29 -14.30 21.08 -2.18
N ALA A 30 -14.17 22.04 -3.11
CA ALA A 30 -14.27 21.77 -4.55
C ALA A 30 -13.09 20.93 -5.10
N HIS A 31 -12.01 20.80 -4.33
CA HIS A 31 -10.84 19.99 -4.65
C HIS A 31 -10.75 18.70 -3.83
N ALA A 32 -11.67 18.50 -2.88
CA ALA A 32 -11.67 17.32 -2.03
C ALA A 32 -12.16 16.09 -2.82
N PRO A 33 -11.43 14.96 -2.77
CA PRO A 33 -11.87 13.74 -3.43
C PRO A 33 -13.02 13.07 -2.68
N ASP A 34 -13.84 12.30 -3.39
CA ASP A 34 -14.63 11.25 -2.77
C ASP A 34 -13.71 10.10 -2.39
N VAL A 35 -13.81 9.61 -1.16
CA VAL A 35 -12.93 8.56 -0.64
C VAL A 35 -13.78 7.41 -0.10
N THR A 36 -13.52 6.22 -0.61
CA THR A 36 -14.04 4.95 -0.08
C THR A 36 -12.87 4.07 0.32
N ILE A 37 -12.91 3.51 1.53
CA ILE A 37 -11.84 2.67 2.08
C ILE A 37 -12.32 1.22 2.17
N SER A 38 -11.58 0.32 1.53
CA SER A 38 -11.79 -1.12 1.63
C SER A 38 -10.71 -1.77 2.48
N TYR A 39 -11.10 -2.45 3.57
CA TYR A 39 -10.22 -3.28 4.38
C TYR A 39 -10.19 -4.69 3.78
N ILE A 40 -9.15 -4.96 2.99
CA ILE A 40 -9.01 -6.18 2.18
C ILE A 40 -8.09 -7.15 2.91
N GLY A 41 -8.49 -8.42 3.00
CA GLY A 41 -7.67 -9.47 3.61
C GLY A 41 -7.85 -10.83 2.97
N THR A 42 -7.30 -11.86 3.64
CA THR A 42 -7.36 -13.27 3.24
C THR A 42 -8.43 -14.08 3.99
N SER A 43 -9.09 -13.45 4.96
CA SER A 43 -10.27 -14.01 5.61
C SER A 43 -11.54 -13.46 4.93
N PRO A 44 -12.69 -14.17 5.02
CA PRO A 44 -13.94 -13.70 4.43
C PRO A 44 -14.31 -12.28 4.88
N ALA A 45 -15.01 -11.53 4.02
CA ALA A 45 -15.61 -10.25 4.40
C ALA A 45 -16.46 -10.40 5.68
N GLY A 46 -16.38 -9.41 6.57
CA GLY A 46 -16.98 -9.46 7.91
C GLY A 46 -16.10 -10.10 8.98
N SER A 47 -14.99 -10.76 8.62
CA SER A 47 -14.03 -11.28 9.60
C SER A 47 -13.35 -10.15 10.36
N VAL A 48 -13.08 -10.38 11.65
CA VAL A 48 -12.38 -9.42 12.51
C VAL A 48 -10.92 -9.82 12.64
N VAL A 49 -10.01 -8.90 12.30
CA VAL A 49 -8.56 -9.10 12.43
C VAL A 49 -7.98 -8.17 13.48
N ALA A 50 -7.00 -8.67 14.23
CA ALA A 50 -6.27 -7.89 15.23
C ALA A 50 -5.04 -7.23 14.58
N LEU A 51 -4.79 -5.98 14.95
CA LEU A 51 -3.60 -5.23 14.60
C LEU A 51 -2.54 -5.34 15.70
N THR A 52 -1.31 -4.90 15.42
CA THR A 52 -0.16 -5.01 16.32
C THR A 52 -0.41 -4.47 17.73
N ALA A 53 -1.14 -3.37 17.86
CA ALA A 53 -1.46 -2.73 19.15
C ALA A 53 -2.73 -3.31 19.82
N GLY A 54 -3.31 -4.39 19.30
CA GLY A 54 -4.50 -5.03 19.84
C GLY A 54 -5.84 -4.45 19.38
N MET A 55 -5.84 -3.32 18.66
CA MET A 55 -7.03 -2.82 17.97
C MET A 55 -7.53 -3.85 16.96
N LYS A 56 -8.85 -3.95 16.80
CA LYS A 56 -9.48 -4.86 15.85
C LYS A 56 -10.17 -4.09 14.74
N ILE A 57 -10.07 -4.59 13.51
CA ILE A 57 -10.80 -4.06 12.36
C ILE A 57 -11.61 -5.19 11.71
N GLN A 58 -12.76 -4.84 11.15
CA GLN A 58 -13.57 -5.76 10.36
C GLN A 58 -13.17 -5.63 8.89
N LEU A 59 -12.87 -6.75 8.24
CA LEU A 59 -12.61 -6.78 6.81
C LEU A 59 -13.89 -6.43 6.05
N THR A 60 -13.79 -5.56 5.06
CA THR A 60 -14.90 -5.28 4.15
C THR A 60 -14.90 -6.22 2.95
N HIS A 61 -13.73 -6.73 2.57
CA HIS A 61 -13.58 -7.60 1.40
C HIS A 61 -12.55 -8.70 1.63
N HIS A 62 -12.74 -9.83 0.97
CA HIS A 62 -11.67 -10.76 0.65
C HIS A 62 -10.94 -10.28 -0.61
N PHE A 63 -9.64 -10.56 -0.74
CA PHE A 63 -8.85 -10.07 -1.89
C PHE A 63 -9.35 -10.58 -3.25
N SER A 64 -10.10 -11.69 -3.26
CA SER A 64 -10.70 -12.25 -4.48
C SER A 64 -12.07 -11.68 -4.84
N ASP A 65 -12.62 -10.76 -4.06
CA ASP A 65 -13.92 -10.16 -4.34
C ASP A 65 -13.84 -9.26 -5.58
N ALA A 66 -14.90 -9.27 -6.41
CA ALA A 66 -14.91 -8.60 -7.70
C ALA A 66 -14.74 -7.07 -7.59
N ASP A 67 -15.24 -6.48 -6.50
CA ASP A 67 -15.20 -5.03 -6.26
C ASP A 67 -13.80 -4.51 -5.94
N VAL A 68 -12.86 -5.40 -5.59
CA VAL A 68 -11.46 -5.08 -5.31
C VAL A 68 -10.49 -5.75 -6.28
N ALA A 69 -11.00 -6.22 -7.43
CA ALA A 69 -10.18 -6.78 -8.49
C ALA A 69 -9.21 -5.74 -9.11
N PRO A 70 -8.12 -6.16 -9.77
CA PRO A 70 -7.21 -5.28 -10.49
C PRO A 70 -7.94 -4.25 -11.39
N GLY A 71 -7.61 -2.97 -11.21
CA GLY A 71 -8.26 -1.86 -11.92
C GLY A 71 -9.59 -1.37 -11.34
N LYS A 72 -9.99 -1.87 -10.17
CA LYS A 72 -11.14 -1.37 -9.40
C LYS A 72 -10.76 -0.43 -8.25
N LEU A 73 -9.47 -0.26 -7.99
CA LEU A 73 -8.93 0.55 -6.91
C LEU A 73 -8.00 1.60 -7.50
N ASP A 74 -8.04 2.83 -6.98
CA ASP A 74 -7.08 3.87 -7.36
C ASP A 74 -5.75 3.72 -6.61
N ILE A 75 -5.81 3.22 -5.37
CA ILE A 75 -4.67 3.06 -4.47
C ILE A 75 -4.75 1.73 -3.73
N VAL A 76 -3.64 0.98 -3.66
CA VAL A 76 -3.46 -0.16 -2.75
C VAL A 76 -2.41 0.18 -1.69
N LEU A 77 -2.87 0.35 -0.45
CA LEU A 77 -1.98 0.53 0.71
C LEU A 77 -1.60 -0.83 1.28
N VAL A 78 -0.31 -1.16 1.28
CA VAL A 78 0.27 -2.37 1.84
C VAL A 78 0.93 -2.04 3.18
N PRO A 79 0.26 -2.30 4.31
CA PRO A 79 0.82 -2.06 5.64
C PRO A 79 1.90 -3.08 5.99
N GLY A 80 2.61 -2.85 7.09
CA GLY A 80 3.62 -3.77 7.60
C GLY A 80 3.07 -4.96 8.39
N PRO A 81 3.16 -6.21 7.87
CA PRO A 81 2.90 -7.42 8.64
C PRO A 81 4.16 -7.87 9.43
N ASP A 82 4.10 -9.01 10.11
CA ASP A 82 5.31 -9.70 10.55
C ASP A 82 6.12 -10.12 9.30
N PRO A 83 7.40 -9.68 9.15
CA PRO A 83 8.20 -9.94 7.96
C PRO A 83 8.54 -11.43 7.73
N ARG A 84 8.25 -12.29 8.72
CA ARG A 84 8.43 -13.74 8.66
C ARG A 84 7.21 -14.48 8.10
N GLU A 85 6.08 -13.79 7.94
CA GLU A 85 4.88 -14.38 7.36
C GLU A 85 5.12 -14.86 5.93
N GLN A 86 4.34 -15.87 5.53
CA GLN A 86 4.26 -16.34 4.16
C GLN A 86 2.89 -15.97 3.61
N TRP A 87 2.86 -15.51 2.37
CA TRP A 87 1.66 -15.04 1.72
C TRP A 87 1.25 -15.99 0.60
N ALA A 88 -0.05 -16.19 0.44
CA ALA A 88 -0.61 -17.00 -0.63
C ALA A 88 -0.20 -16.43 -2.00
N LYS A 89 0.12 -17.30 -2.96
CA LYS A 89 0.59 -16.88 -4.30
C LYS A 89 -0.48 -16.06 -5.01
N GLU A 90 -1.74 -16.37 -4.76
CA GLU A 90 -2.92 -15.70 -5.31
C GLU A 90 -3.03 -14.26 -4.81
N LEU A 91 -2.73 -14.01 -3.54
CA LEU A 91 -2.68 -12.66 -2.97
C LEU A 91 -1.53 -11.84 -3.58
N LEU A 92 -0.36 -12.45 -3.71
CA LEU A 92 0.80 -11.80 -4.31
C LEU A 92 0.55 -11.47 -5.79
N ALA A 93 -0.08 -12.38 -6.53
CA ALA A 93 -0.49 -12.16 -7.91
C ALA A 93 -1.55 -11.06 -8.03
N TRP A 94 -2.51 -11.00 -7.11
CA TRP A 94 -3.50 -9.93 -7.03
C TRP A 94 -2.83 -8.55 -6.82
N LEU A 95 -1.86 -8.46 -5.90
CA LEU A 95 -1.12 -7.22 -5.66
C LEU A 95 -0.28 -6.82 -6.87
N LYS A 96 0.40 -7.78 -7.52
CA LYS A 96 1.17 -7.53 -8.75
C LYS A 96 0.27 -7.04 -9.88
N ALA A 97 -0.92 -7.64 -10.05
CA ALA A 97 -1.86 -7.24 -11.09
C ALA A 97 -2.38 -5.81 -10.88
N HIS A 98 -2.61 -5.39 -9.64
CA HIS A 98 -2.88 -3.98 -9.33
C HIS A 98 -1.69 -3.09 -9.70
N ALA A 99 -0.47 -3.47 -9.32
CA ALA A 99 0.73 -2.71 -9.64
C ALA A 99 0.99 -2.55 -11.15
N ASP A 100 0.54 -3.52 -11.95
CA ASP A 100 0.64 -3.49 -13.42
C ASP A 100 -0.53 -2.74 -14.09
N THR A 101 -1.58 -2.43 -13.34
CA THR A 101 -2.73 -1.72 -13.88
C THR A 101 -2.42 -0.22 -13.96
N PRO A 102 -2.58 0.41 -15.14
CA PRO A 102 -2.37 1.86 -15.26
C PRO A 102 -3.23 2.63 -14.25
N GLN A 103 -2.67 3.71 -13.70
CA GLN A 103 -3.32 4.63 -12.77
C GLN A 103 -3.59 4.08 -11.36
N VAL A 104 -3.20 2.84 -11.06
CA VAL A 104 -3.25 2.31 -9.69
C VAL A 104 -1.91 2.57 -9.01
N ASP A 105 -1.93 3.32 -7.90
CA ASP A 105 -0.74 3.54 -7.07
C ASP A 105 -0.63 2.48 -5.96
N ILE A 106 0.58 1.97 -5.73
CA ILE A 106 0.87 1.04 -4.64
C ILE A 106 1.66 1.78 -3.57
N LEU A 107 1.13 1.83 -2.35
CA LEU A 107 1.74 2.50 -1.21
C LEU A 107 2.19 1.45 -0.20
N SER A 108 3.49 1.19 -0.11
CA SER A 108 4.08 0.27 0.85
C SER A 108 4.56 1.01 2.09
N VAL A 109 4.21 0.53 3.28
CA VAL A 109 4.65 1.12 4.56
C VAL A 109 5.38 0.08 5.41
N CYS A 110 6.54 0.46 5.93
CA CYS A 110 7.35 -0.32 6.86
C CYS A 110 7.65 -1.72 6.29
N THR A 111 7.33 -2.78 7.02
CA THR A 111 7.54 -4.17 6.59
C THR A 111 6.62 -4.59 5.44
N GLY A 112 5.70 -3.73 4.97
CA GLY A 112 4.92 -3.95 3.75
C GLY A 112 5.84 -4.14 2.54
N MET A 113 7.07 -3.62 2.63
CA MET A 113 8.12 -3.83 1.65
C MET A 113 8.42 -5.31 1.40
N PHE A 114 8.29 -6.19 2.41
CA PHE A 114 8.50 -7.62 2.22
C PHE A 114 7.38 -8.27 1.39
N VAL A 115 6.13 -7.79 1.52
CA VAL A 115 5.00 -8.25 0.72
C VAL A 115 5.18 -7.78 -0.73
N CYS A 116 5.50 -6.51 -0.93
CA CYS A 116 5.76 -5.93 -2.24
C CYS A 116 6.95 -6.62 -2.95
N GLY A 117 8.02 -6.90 -2.22
CA GLY A 117 9.15 -7.70 -2.72
C GLY A 117 8.74 -9.11 -3.12
N ALA A 118 7.97 -9.80 -2.27
CA ALA A 118 7.49 -11.15 -2.57
C ALA A 118 6.53 -11.21 -3.76
N ALA A 119 5.74 -10.14 -3.99
CA ALA A 119 4.88 -10.00 -5.16
C ALA A 119 5.63 -9.56 -6.42
N GLY A 120 6.93 -9.31 -6.35
CA GLY A 120 7.75 -8.96 -7.52
C GLY A 120 7.58 -7.51 -7.98
N LEU A 121 7.29 -6.58 -7.06
CA LEU A 121 7.09 -5.17 -7.39
C LEU A 121 8.40 -4.36 -7.44
N LEU A 122 9.51 -4.92 -6.94
CA LEU A 122 10.76 -4.17 -6.75
C LEU A 122 11.69 -4.16 -7.97
N THR A 123 11.32 -4.90 -9.00
CA THR A 123 12.06 -4.94 -10.25
C THR A 123 11.08 -4.84 -11.41
N THR A 124 11.58 -4.39 -12.56
CA THR A 124 10.85 -4.43 -13.83
C THR A 124 11.65 -5.24 -14.83
N THR A 125 10.99 -6.09 -15.60
CA THR A 125 11.62 -6.91 -16.64
C THR A 125 11.08 -6.49 -18.01
N ASN A 126 11.98 -6.00 -18.86
CA ASN A 126 11.68 -5.64 -20.25
C ASN A 126 12.55 -6.50 -21.17
N GLY A 127 11.94 -7.51 -21.80
CA GLY A 127 12.68 -8.51 -22.56
C GLY A 127 13.59 -9.34 -21.65
N THR A 128 14.90 -9.26 -21.88
CA THR A 128 15.92 -9.98 -21.08
C THR A 128 16.54 -9.13 -19.98
N THR A 129 16.18 -7.85 -19.87
CA THR A 129 16.79 -6.92 -18.91
C THR A 129 15.88 -6.76 -17.70
N THR A 130 16.44 -6.97 -16.51
CA THR A 130 15.77 -6.70 -15.23
C THR A 130 16.43 -5.51 -14.56
N THR A 131 15.63 -4.52 -14.20
CA THR A 131 16.09 -3.29 -13.54
C THR A 131 15.42 -3.19 -12.17
N GLY A 132 16.21 -2.97 -11.11
CA GLY A 132 15.64 -2.72 -9.79
C GLY A 132 15.11 -1.30 -9.66
N LYS A 133 14.03 -1.16 -8.89
CA LYS A 133 13.41 0.12 -8.55
C LYS A 133 14.14 0.81 -7.41
N LYS A 134 13.89 2.11 -7.25
CA LYS A 134 14.20 2.83 -6.02
C LYS A 134 13.15 2.53 -4.95
N ALA A 135 13.57 2.02 -3.80
CA ALA A 135 12.67 1.54 -2.75
C ALA A 135 13.12 1.96 -1.34
N CYS A 136 12.16 2.31 -0.50
CA CYS A 136 12.35 2.70 0.90
C CYS A 136 11.59 1.75 1.82
N GLY A 137 12.23 1.33 2.90
CA GLY A 137 11.61 0.50 3.93
C GLY A 137 12.31 0.73 5.26
N PRO A 138 12.05 -0.08 6.29
CA PRO A 138 12.58 0.14 7.63
C PRO A 138 14.12 0.19 7.62
N ALA A 139 14.68 1.29 8.14
CA ALA A 139 16.13 1.53 8.17
C ALA A 139 16.90 0.38 8.83
N ALA A 140 16.37 -0.17 9.94
CA ALA A 140 17.00 -1.28 10.66
C ALA A 140 17.00 -2.61 9.88
N MET A 141 16.26 -2.71 8.76
CA MET A 141 16.07 -3.95 8.00
C MET A 141 16.57 -3.86 6.55
N GLN A 142 17.25 -2.78 6.15
CA GLN A 142 17.77 -2.66 4.78
C GLN A 142 18.69 -3.82 4.39
N GLY A 143 19.53 -4.30 5.32
CA GLY A 143 20.37 -5.48 5.09
C GLY A 143 19.57 -6.75 4.78
N ALA A 144 18.46 -6.98 5.49
CA ALA A 144 17.59 -8.14 5.26
C ALA A 144 16.80 -8.01 3.93
N LEU A 145 16.35 -6.80 3.60
CA LEU A 145 15.69 -6.50 2.33
C LEU A 145 16.61 -6.75 1.15
N LYS A 146 17.84 -6.23 1.22
CA LYS A 146 18.87 -6.44 0.20
C LYS A 146 19.26 -7.91 0.06
N ALA A 147 19.42 -8.63 1.16
CA ALA A 147 19.71 -10.06 1.14
C ALA A 147 18.58 -10.90 0.51
N ARG A 148 17.32 -10.49 0.69
CA ARG A 148 16.15 -11.24 0.20
C ARG A 148 15.75 -10.92 -1.24
N PHE A 149 15.87 -9.66 -1.65
CA PHE A 149 15.33 -9.18 -2.93
C PHE A 149 16.39 -8.61 -3.87
N GLY A 150 17.68 -8.75 -3.52
CA GLY A 150 18.79 -8.45 -4.40
C GLY A 150 19.39 -7.05 -4.25
N GLU A 151 20.56 -6.89 -4.86
CA GLU A 151 21.33 -5.63 -4.87
C GLU A 151 20.93 -4.69 -6.00
N GLU A 152 20.20 -5.20 -7.00
CA GLU A 152 19.70 -4.43 -8.13
C GLU A 152 18.68 -3.36 -7.72
N VAL A 153 17.97 -3.58 -6.60
CA VAL A 153 17.05 -2.61 -6.02
C VAL A 153 17.84 -1.50 -5.35
N GLN A 154 17.54 -0.24 -5.68
CA GLN A 154 18.16 0.91 -5.04
C GLN A 154 17.50 1.17 -3.68
N TRP A 155 18.04 0.52 -2.65
CA TRP A 155 17.62 0.68 -1.26
C TRP A 155 18.03 2.02 -0.67
N VAL A 156 17.05 2.84 -0.30
CA VAL A 156 17.28 4.20 0.23
C VAL A 156 16.74 4.41 1.65
N GLY A 157 16.32 3.36 2.34
CA GLY A 157 15.69 3.49 3.67
C GLY A 157 16.62 3.93 4.81
N HIS A 158 17.94 4.00 4.59
CA HIS A 158 18.87 4.64 5.52
C HIS A 158 18.94 6.17 5.36
N GLU A 159 18.55 6.68 4.20
CA GLU A 159 18.74 8.08 3.80
C GLU A 159 17.41 8.83 3.74
N LEU A 160 16.37 8.17 3.27
CA LEU A 160 15.05 8.73 3.04
C LEU A 160 14.01 8.06 3.94
N ARG A 161 12.95 8.79 4.26
CA ARG A 161 11.77 8.22 4.94
C ARG A 161 10.75 7.65 3.97
N TRP A 162 10.76 8.10 2.72
CA TRP A 162 9.92 7.56 1.66
C TRP A 162 10.51 7.87 0.29
N THR A 163 10.09 7.12 -0.73
CA THR A 163 10.45 7.36 -2.12
C THR A 163 9.32 6.93 -3.07
N ARG A 164 9.43 7.35 -4.33
CA ARG A 164 8.49 7.01 -5.41
C ARG A 164 9.28 6.59 -6.66
N ASP A 165 8.87 5.48 -7.26
CA ASP A 165 9.36 4.98 -8.54
C ASP A 165 8.17 4.54 -9.41
N GLY A 166 7.75 5.43 -10.33
CA GLY A 166 6.52 5.26 -11.10
C GLY A 166 5.27 5.34 -10.22
N ASN A 167 4.45 4.28 -10.23
CA ASN A 167 3.27 4.13 -9.37
C ASN A 167 3.57 3.45 -8.02
N PHE A 168 4.83 3.09 -7.76
CA PHE A 168 5.23 2.47 -6.50
C PHE A 168 5.77 3.52 -5.53
N TRP A 169 5.06 3.73 -4.43
CA TRP A 169 5.44 4.57 -3.31
C TRP A 169 5.84 3.67 -2.14
N SER A 170 6.93 3.98 -1.46
CA SER A 170 7.39 3.17 -0.34
C SER A 170 7.99 4.01 0.78
N SER A 171 7.78 3.60 2.02
CA SER A 171 8.26 4.22 3.26
C SER A 171 8.84 3.18 4.20
#